data_AF-A0A743SPD2-F1
#
_entry.id   AF-A0A743SPD2-F1
#
_cell.length_a   1.000
_cell.length_b   1.000
_cell.length_c   1.000
_cell.angle_alpha   90.00
_cell.angle_beta   90.00
_cell.angle_gamma   90.00
#
_symmetry.space_group_name_H-M   'P 1'
#
loop_
_entity.id
_entity.type
_entity.pdbx_description
1 polymer ?
#
loop_
_entity_poly.entity_id
_entity_poly.type
_entity_poly.pdbx_seq_one_letter_code
_entity_poly.pdbx_strand_id
1 'polypeptide(L)'
;MKNLIDKEQIDELISRLKECASVYKHMLIECADLIEELNQENDELRAQIAKHQTTDYQSLDDLSVKSIIAFHDNHFISGDRVRLKHRPDITGTIGGYAAFWLMHGSVIAYHVLLDHLDESIPIVTTALEPLPDADDAKQ
;
A
#
# COMPACT_ATOMS: atom_id res chain seq x y z
N MET A 1 47.35 -8.68 10.65
CA MET A 1 46.45 -9.62 11.36
C MET A 1 45.45 -10.15 10.37
N LYS A 2 45.54 -11.43 9.97
CA LYS A 2 44.52 -12.06 9.13
C LYS A 2 43.33 -12.37 10.04
N ASN A 3 42.19 -11.73 9.79
CA ASN A 3 40.89 -12.16 10.32
C ASN A 3 40.57 -13.52 9.70
N LEU A 4 41.04 -14.59 10.32
CA LEU A 4 40.54 -15.93 10.08
C LEU A 4 39.28 -16.05 10.93
N ILE A 5 38.13 -15.74 10.32
CA ILE A 5 36.86 -16.23 10.84
C ILE A 5 37.00 -17.76 10.85
N ASP A 6 36.84 -18.34 12.04
CA ASP A 6 36.91 -19.78 12.22
C ASP A 6 35.77 -20.44 11.42
N LYS A 7 36.05 -21.56 10.76
CA LYS A 7 35.03 -22.37 10.08
C LYS A 7 33.87 -22.71 11.01
N GLU A 8 34.15 -22.91 12.30
CA GLU A 8 33.14 -23.17 13.32
C GLU A 8 32.18 -21.98 13.52
N GLN A 9 32.69 -20.74 13.48
CA GLN A 9 31.87 -19.53 13.55
C GLN A 9 31.00 -19.35 12.31
N ILE A 10 31.52 -19.74 11.13
CA ILE A 10 30.75 -19.72 9.87
C ILE A 10 29.63 -20.76 9.94
N ASP A 11 29.93 -21.96 10.39
CA ASP A 11 28.94 -23.05 10.51
C ASP A 11 27.85 -22.71 11.53
N GLU A 12 28.19 -22.08 12.66
CA GLU A 12 27.22 -21.57 13.64
C GLU A 12 26.32 -20.49 13.04
N LEU A 13 26.89 -19.53 12.31
CA LEU A 13 26.12 -18.47 11.65
C LEU A 13 25.15 -19.04 10.60
N ILE A 14 25.61 -20.03 9.82
CA ILE A 14 24.76 -20.72 8.84
C ILE A 14 23.61 -21.45 9.54
N SER A 15 23.86 -22.09 10.69
CA SER A 15 22.82 -22.76 11.47
C SER A 15 21.75 -21.77 11.92
N ARG A 16 22.15 -20.65 12.52
CA ARG A 16 21.22 -19.60 12.98
C ARG A 16 20.43 -18.98 11.82
N LEU A 17 21.05 -18.78 10.67
CA LEU A 17 20.37 -18.28 9.47
C LEU A 17 19.31 -19.26 8.95
N LYS A 18 19.60 -20.58 8.98
CA LYS A 18 18.62 -21.60 8.58
C LYS A 18 17.43 -21.67 9.54
N GLU A 19 17.68 -21.57 10.84
CA GLU A 19 16.62 -21.50 11.85
C GLU A 19 15.74 -20.26 11.63
N CYS A 20 16.36 -19.09 11.44
CA CYS A 20 15.64 -17.85 11.15
C CYS A 20 14.79 -17.95 9.87
N ALA A 21 15.35 -18.51 8.79
CA ALA A 21 14.62 -18.75 7.55
C ALA A 21 13.44 -19.70 7.74
N SER A 22 13.60 -20.73 8.58
CA SER A 22 12.51 -21.66 8.90
C SER A 22 11.37 -20.97 9.67
N VAL A 23 11.70 -20.12 10.64
CA VAL A 23 10.70 -19.34 11.40
C VAL A 23 9.92 -18.42 10.47
N TYR A 24 10.61 -17.65 9.61
CA TYR A 24 9.94 -16.78 8.65
C TYR A 24 9.07 -17.55 7.66
N LYS A 25 9.54 -18.71 7.18
CA LYS A 25 8.74 -19.56 6.30
C LYS A 25 7.44 -20.01 6.99
N HIS A 26 7.51 -20.42 8.25
CA HIS A 26 6.33 -20.84 9.00
C HIS A 26 5.33 -19.70 9.16
N MET A 27 5.82 -18.52 9.56
CA MET A 27 4.99 -17.33 9.73
C MET A 27 4.29 -16.93 8.42
N LEU A 28 5.01 -17.01 7.28
CA LEU A 28 4.42 -16.71 5.97
C LEU A 28 3.35 -17.72 5.55
N ILE A 29 3.50 -18.99 5.91
CA ILE A 29 2.47 -20.02 5.66
C ILE A 29 1.23 -19.74 6.50
N GLU A 30 1.38 -19.48 7.81
CA GLU A 30 0.25 -19.13 8.68
C GLU A 30 -0.49 -17.88 8.21
N CYS A 31 0.24 -16.86 7.72
CA CYS A 31 -0.38 -15.68 7.11
C CYS A 31 -1.16 -16.02 5.83
N ALA A 32 -0.64 -16.92 5.00
CA ALA A 32 -1.32 -17.33 3.77
C ALA A 32 -2.61 -18.10 4.09
N ASP A 33 -2.56 -19.01 5.07
CA ASP A 33 -3.72 -19.78 5.54
C ASP A 33 -4.81 -18.85 6.08
N LEU A 34 -4.44 -17.85 6.91
CA LEU A 34 -5.39 -16.85 7.42
C LEU A 34 -6.04 -16.02 6.30
N ILE A 35 -5.28 -15.66 5.26
CA ILE A 35 -5.83 -14.94 4.11
C ILE A 35 -6.83 -15.80 3.35
N GLU A 36 -6.56 -17.10 3.21
CA GLU A 36 -7.48 -18.04 2.57
C GLU A 36 -8.80 -18.16 3.36
N GLU A 37 -8.72 -18.30 4.69
CA GLU A 37 -9.89 -18.32 5.57
C GLU A 37 -10.74 -17.04 5.45
N LEU A 38 -10.11 -15.87 5.49
CA LEU A 38 -10.80 -14.59 5.33
C LEU A 38 -11.45 -14.43 3.95
N ASN A 39 -10.83 -14.97 2.90
CA ASN A 39 -11.43 -14.98 1.57
C ASN A 39 -12.66 -15.88 1.51
N GLN A 40 -12.59 -17.06 2.13
CA GLN A 40 -13.71 -17.98 2.20
C GLN A 40 -14.89 -17.37 2.97
N GLU A 41 -14.64 -16.74 4.13
CA GLU A 41 -15.69 -16.04 4.91
C GLU A 41 -16.31 -14.91 4.09
N ASN A 42 -15.50 -14.12 3.37
CA ASN A 42 -16.01 -13.07 2.48
C ASN A 42 -16.91 -13.62 1.37
N ASP A 43 -16.55 -14.74 0.76
CA ASP A 43 -17.36 -15.36 -0.29
C ASP A 43 -18.68 -15.91 0.26
N GLU A 44 -18.68 -16.49 1.46
CA GLU A 44 -19.90 -16.90 2.16
C GLU A 44 -20.82 -15.71 2.46
N LEU A 45 -20.26 -14.59 2.93
CA LEU A 45 -21.02 -13.37 3.19
C LEU A 45 -21.59 -12.77 1.89
N ARG A 46 -20.83 -12.75 0.80
CA ARG A 46 -21.33 -12.33 -0.52
C ARG A 46 -22.49 -13.20 -0.99
N ALA A 47 -22.40 -14.51 -0.83
CA ALA A 47 -23.48 -15.43 -1.18
C ALA A 47 -24.74 -15.18 -0.34
N GLN A 48 -24.58 -14.90 0.96
CA GLN A 48 -25.69 -14.52 1.83
C GLN A 48 -26.33 -13.20 1.41
N ILE A 49 -25.52 -12.18 1.07
CA ILE A 49 -26.03 -10.89 0.57
C ILE A 49 -26.80 -11.10 -0.74
N ALA A 50 -26.25 -11.86 -1.69
CA ALA A 50 -26.91 -12.14 -2.96
C ALA A 50 -28.28 -12.84 -2.78
N LYS A 51 -28.42 -13.71 -1.77
CA LYS A 51 -29.70 -14.35 -1.43
C LYS A 51 -30.76 -13.36 -0.92
N HIS A 52 -30.34 -12.27 -0.28
CA HIS A 52 -31.21 -11.27 0.32
C HIS A 52 -31.33 -9.98 -0.49
N GLN A 53 -30.58 -9.83 -1.58
CA GLN A 53 -30.79 -8.77 -2.57
C GLN A 53 -32.12 -9.02 -3.28
N THR A 54 -33.13 -8.24 -2.89
CA THR A 54 -34.38 -8.12 -3.64
C THR A 54 -34.12 -7.43 -4.98
N THR A 55 -34.95 -7.73 -5.97
CA THR A 55 -34.96 -7.20 -7.35
C THR A 55 -34.99 -5.66 -7.50
N ASP A 56 -34.95 -4.91 -6.40
CA ASP A 56 -35.03 -3.44 -6.36
C ASP A 56 -33.66 -2.76 -6.31
N TYR A 57 -32.57 -3.50 -6.12
CA TYR A 57 -31.22 -2.96 -6.34
C TYR A 57 -30.81 -3.19 -7.79
N GLN A 58 -30.60 -2.12 -8.54
CA GLN A 58 -29.90 -2.20 -9.83
C GLN A 58 -28.55 -2.88 -9.61
N SER A 59 -28.29 -3.91 -10.40
CA SER A 59 -27.00 -4.59 -10.40
C SER A 59 -25.87 -3.56 -10.53
N LEU A 60 -24.87 -3.66 -9.64
CA LEU A 60 -23.65 -2.87 -9.74
C LEU A 60 -22.68 -3.45 -10.80
N ASP A 61 -23.05 -4.53 -11.49
CA ASP A 61 -22.23 -5.17 -12.53
C ASP A 61 -21.97 -4.23 -13.73
N ASP A 62 -22.89 -3.29 -13.97
CA ASP A 62 -22.76 -2.26 -15.03
C ASP A 62 -22.00 -1.01 -14.56
N LEU A 63 -21.69 -0.90 -13.27
CA LEU A 63 -20.75 0.12 -12.81
C LEU A 63 -19.36 -0.38 -13.15
N SER A 64 -18.75 0.24 -14.17
CA SER A 64 -17.35 0.03 -14.47
C SER A 64 -16.52 0.44 -13.24
N VAL A 65 -16.27 -0.50 -12.33
CA VAL A 65 -15.16 -0.39 -11.40
C VAL A 65 -13.94 -0.58 -12.28
N LYS A 66 -13.49 0.51 -12.93
CA LYS A 66 -12.17 0.54 -13.54
C LYS A 66 -11.24 0.11 -12.43
N SER A 67 -10.69 -1.10 -12.53
CA SER A 67 -9.58 -1.54 -11.71
C SER A 67 -8.59 -0.38 -11.71
N ILE A 68 -8.47 0.29 -10.57
CA ILE A 68 -7.53 1.39 -10.40
C ILE A 68 -6.18 0.70 -10.19
N ILE A 69 -5.62 0.12 -11.25
CA ILE A 69 -4.20 -0.19 -11.30
C ILE A 69 -3.54 1.17 -11.46
N ALA A 70 -3.25 1.81 -10.34
CA ALA A 70 -2.63 3.11 -10.32
C ALA A 70 -1.11 3.04 -10.21
N PHE A 71 -0.47 2.30 -11.11
CA PHE A 71 0.88 2.66 -11.53
C PHE A 71 0.79 3.82 -12.53
N HIS A 72 0.16 4.93 -12.14
CA HIS A 72 0.15 6.11 -13.00
C HIS A 72 1.50 6.81 -12.87
N ASP A 73 2.01 7.30 -13.99
CA ASP A 73 3.36 7.81 -14.27
C ASP A 73 3.90 8.92 -13.34
N ASN A 74 3.12 9.40 -12.38
CA ASN A 74 3.54 10.41 -11.41
C ASN A 74 4.36 9.77 -10.28
N HIS A 75 5.66 9.67 -10.52
CA HIS A 75 6.66 9.33 -9.52
C HIS A 75 7.00 10.59 -8.73
N PHE A 76 6.20 10.90 -7.71
CA PHE A 76 6.61 11.91 -6.75
C PHE A 76 7.74 11.35 -5.89
N ILE A 77 8.77 12.16 -5.65
CA ILE A 77 9.87 11.85 -4.74
C ILE A 77 9.66 12.56 -3.42
N SER A 78 10.30 12.06 -2.35
CA SER A 78 10.25 12.75 -1.07
C SER A 78 10.83 14.16 -1.19
N GLY A 79 10.10 15.15 -0.66
CA GLY A 79 10.39 16.57 -0.81
C GLY A 79 9.57 17.27 -1.88
N ASP A 80 8.92 16.54 -2.80
CA ASP A 80 8.09 17.16 -3.83
C ASP A 80 6.91 17.91 -3.22
N ARG A 81 6.63 19.08 -3.79
CA ARG A 81 5.50 19.92 -3.44
C ARG A 81 4.31 19.54 -4.29
N VAL A 82 3.19 19.28 -3.62
CA VAL A 82 1.98 18.76 -4.24
C VAL A 82 0.76 19.50 -3.73
N ARG A 83 -0.32 19.42 -4.51
CA ARG A 83 -1.65 19.82 -4.10
C ARG A 83 -2.69 18.78 -4.48
N LEU A 84 -3.85 18.85 -3.85
CA LEU A 84 -4.96 17.97 -4.20
C LEU A 84 -5.62 18.44 -5.50
N LYS A 85 -5.78 17.55 -6.49
CA LYS A 85 -6.40 17.87 -7.78
C LYS A 85 -7.81 18.47 -7.64
N HIS A 86 -8.59 17.94 -6.71
CA HIS A 86 -9.97 18.37 -6.47
C HIS A 86 -10.09 19.48 -5.42
N ARG A 87 -9.00 19.78 -4.70
CA ARG A 87 -8.90 20.85 -3.69
C ARG A 87 -7.53 21.53 -3.79
N PRO A 88 -7.29 22.33 -4.85
CA PRO A 88 -5.97 22.92 -5.10
C PRO A 88 -5.49 23.87 -4.00
N ASP A 89 -6.40 24.34 -3.15
CA ASP A 89 -6.14 25.13 -1.95
C ASP A 89 -5.42 24.34 -0.85
N ILE A 90 -5.43 23.00 -0.91
CA ILE A 90 -4.77 22.12 0.04
C ILE A 90 -3.43 21.67 -0.57
N THR A 91 -2.34 22.18 0.01
CA THR A 91 -0.96 21.93 -0.40
C THR A 91 -0.20 21.14 0.66
N GLY A 92 0.86 20.46 0.24
CA GLY A 92 1.72 19.71 1.14
C GLY A 92 3.00 19.20 0.49
N THR A 93 3.78 18.48 1.28
CA THR A 93 5.07 17.92 0.87
C THR A 93 5.06 16.41 0.99
N ILE A 94 5.64 15.72 0.00
CA ILE A 94 5.73 14.26 -0.01
C ILE A 94 6.80 13.79 1.00
N GLY A 95 6.40 12.98 1.97
CA GLY A 95 7.29 12.34 2.94
C GLY A 95 7.74 10.93 2.52
N GLY A 96 7.02 10.29 1.60
CA GLY A 96 7.29 8.92 1.15
C GLY A 96 6.05 8.28 0.53
N TYR A 97 6.09 6.97 0.28
CA TYR A 97 4.95 6.22 -0.27
C TYR A 97 4.78 4.85 0.40
N ALA A 98 3.55 4.36 0.36
CA ALA A 98 3.19 2.99 0.71
C ALA A 98 2.42 2.36 -0.45
N ALA A 99 2.71 1.09 -0.72
CA ALA A 99 2.02 0.30 -1.74
C ALA A 99 1.07 -0.69 -1.05
N PHE A 100 -0.20 -0.67 -1.46
CA PHE A 100 -1.23 -1.57 -0.99
C PHE A 100 -1.61 -2.55 -2.10
N TRP A 101 -1.60 -3.83 -1.77
CA TRP A 101 -2.11 -4.89 -2.65
C TRP A 101 -3.57 -5.13 -2.31
N LEU A 102 -4.46 -4.94 -3.29
CA LEU A 102 -5.89 -5.20 -3.17
C LEU A 102 -6.26 -6.36 -4.10
N MET A 103 -7.37 -7.03 -3.80
CA MET A 103 -7.90 -8.16 -4.59
C MET A 103 -8.05 -7.86 -6.10
N HIS A 104 -8.23 -6.59 -6.48
CA HIS A 104 -8.47 -6.15 -7.86
C HIS A 104 -7.42 -5.16 -8.39
N GLY A 105 -6.24 -5.07 -7.76
CA GLY A 105 -5.15 -4.20 -8.22
C GLY A 105 -4.24 -3.71 -7.11
N SER A 106 -3.24 -2.91 -7.46
CA SER A 106 -2.36 -2.23 -6.50
C SER A 106 -2.66 -0.73 -6.45
N VAL A 107 -2.56 -0.15 -5.26
CA VAL A 107 -2.71 1.29 -5.02
C VAL A 107 -1.45 1.83 -4.36
N ILE A 108 -0.90 2.92 -4.91
CA ILE A 108 0.16 3.70 -4.27
C ILE A 108 -0.50 4.89 -3.56
N ALA A 109 -0.26 5.01 -2.26
CA ALA A 109 -0.56 6.22 -1.51
C ALA A 109 0.75 6.89 -1.09
N TYR A 110 0.81 8.21 -1.24
CA TYR A 110 1.91 9.01 -0.73
C TYR A 110 1.57 9.53 0.66
N HIS A 111 2.55 9.49 1.55
CA HIS A 111 2.49 10.18 2.82
C HIS A 111 2.70 11.67 2.54
N VAL A 112 1.66 12.49 2.70
CA VAL A 112 1.73 13.93 2.45
C VAL A 112 1.66 14.67 3.77
N LEU A 113 2.66 15.49 4.07
CA LEU A 113 2.60 16.46 5.16
C LEU A 113 1.89 17.71 4.64
N LEU A 114 0.66 17.94 5.08
CA LEU A 114 -0.13 19.10 4.66
C LEU A 114 0.37 20.36 5.36
N ASP A 115 0.40 21.49 4.67
CA ASP A 115 1.02 22.72 5.19
C ASP A 115 0.38 23.29 6.47
N HIS A 116 -0.84 22.85 6.80
CA HIS A 116 -1.61 23.29 7.95
C HIS A 116 -1.78 22.21 9.02
N LEU A 117 -1.14 21.05 8.86
CA LEU A 117 -1.22 19.93 9.78
C LEU A 117 0.18 19.45 10.16
N ASP A 118 0.36 19.10 11.42
CA ASP A 118 1.65 18.59 11.93
C ASP A 118 1.85 17.09 11.65
N GLU A 119 0.87 16.44 11.02
CA GLU A 119 0.86 15.00 10.76
C GLU A 119 0.81 14.70 9.26
N SER A 120 1.46 13.60 8.87
CA SER A 120 1.40 13.10 7.51
C SER A 120 0.20 12.19 7.31
N ILE A 121 -0.56 12.45 6.25
CA ILE A 121 -1.76 11.69 5.89
C ILE A 121 -1.48 10.89 4.61
N PRO A 122 -1.87 9.61 4.53
CA PRO A 122 -1.77 8.85 3.29
C PRO A 122 -2.81 9.33 2.27
N ILE A 123 -2.35 9.72 1.07
CA ILE A 123 -3.20 10.22 -0.02
C ILE A 123 -2.89 9.43 -1.29
N VAL A 124 -3.93 8.91 -1.94
CA VAL A 124 -3.79 8.11 -3.17
C VAL A 124 -3.19 8.96 -4.31
N THR A 125 -2.23 8.38 -5.05
CA THR A 125 -1.51 9.08 -6.14
C THR A 125 -2.42 9.80 -7.14
N THR A 126 -3.57 9.21 -7.46
CA THR A 126 -4.51 9.77 -8.44
C THR A 126 -5.12 11.11 -8.00
N ALA A 127 -5.12 11.40 -6.69
CA ALA A 127 -5.64 12.64 -6.11
C ALA A 127 -4.60 13.77 -6.03
N LEU A 128 -3.34 13.52 -6.38
CA LEU A 128 -2.23 14.47 -6.25
C LEU A 128 -1.74 14.98 -7.61
N GLU A 129 -1.41 16.26 -7.66
CA GLU A 129 -0.68 16.89 -8.77
C GLU A 129 0.48 17.75 -8.25
N PRO A 130 1.53 17.98 -9.06
CA PRO A 130 2.61 18.89 -8.70
C PRO A 130 2.05 20.28 -8.37
N LEU A 131 2.58 20.92 -7.33
CA LEU A 131 2.32 22.32 -7.04
C LEU A 131 3.18 23.17 -8.00
N PRO A 132 2.60 24.02 -8.87
CA PRO A 132 3.38 24.89 -9.74
C PRO A 132 4.24 25.86 -8.92
N ASP A 133 5.47 26.14 -9.38
CA ASP A 133 6.39 27.07 -8.68
C ASP A 133 5.76 28.45 -8.42
N ALA A 134 4.90 28.92 -9.33
CA ALA A 134 4.18 30.19 -9.19
C ALA A 134 3.18 30.22 -8.01
N ASP A 135 2.75 29.05 -7.55
CA ASP A 135 1.74 28.86 -6.50
C ASP A 135 2.37 28.43 -5.16
N ASP A 136 3.69 28.19 -5.10
CA ASP A 136 4.37 27.78 -3.87
C ASP A 136 4.88 29.00 -3.08
N ALA A 137 4.12 29.39 -2.07
CA ALA A 137 4.50 30.48 -1.16
C ALA A 137 5.72 30.16 -0.26
N LYS A 138 6.30 28.95 -0.36
CA LYS A 138 7.44 28.48 0.44
C LYS A 138 8.80 28.47 -0.31
N GLN A 139 8.85 28.95 -1.56
CA GLN A 139 10.12 29.13 -2.30
C GLN A 139 10.86 30.42 -1.92
#